data_AF-A0A9E0QXU2-F1
#
_entry.id   AF-A0A9E0QXU2-F1
#
_cell.length_a   1.000
_cell.length_b   1.000
_cell.length_c   1.000
_cell.angle_alpha   90.00
_cell.angle_beta   90.00
_cell.angle_gamma   90.00
#
_symmetry.space_group_name_H-M   'P 1'
#
loop_
_entity.id
_entity.type
_entity.pdbx_description
1 polymer ?
#
loop_
_entity_poly.entity_id
_entity_poly.type
_entity_poly.pdbx_seq_one_letter_code
_entity_poly.pdbx_strand_id
1 'polypeptide(L)'
;MNDIKQLTDQFPVLQQLDDAGLAILSRASKVELPANQMVFYQGDPCTHYIIVVSGVVKVLGRNENGRELLLYRIENQGSCVLTTSCLLGAEAYPAEGITE
;
A
#
# COMPACT_ATOMS: atom_id res chain seq x y z
N MET A 1 0.77 -19.19 6.76
CA MET A 1 1.35 -20.02 5.68
C MET A 1 0.48 -20.06 4.42
N ASN A 2 -0.81 -19.67 4.46
CA ASN A 2 -1.68 -19.62 3.27
C ASN A 2 -1.64 -18.27 2.51
N ASP A 3 -1.35 -17.15 3.17
CA ASP A 3 -1.49 -15.83 2.54
C ASP A 3 -0.41 -15.54 1.49
N ILE A 4 0.83 -15.98 1.71
CA ILE A 4 1.95 -15.73 0.78
C ILE A 4 1.77 -16.52 -0.51
N LYS A 5 1.30 -17.77 -0.44
CA LYS A 5 1.06 -18.57 -1.65
C LYS A 5 -0.02 -17.94 -2.51
N GLN A 6 -1.11 -17.48 -1.88
CA GLN A 6 -2.18 -16.77 -2.56
C GLN A 6 -1.68 -15.45 -3.18
N LEU A 7 -0.78 -14.74 -2.50
CA LEU A 7 -0.16 -13.52 -2.99
C LEU A 7 0.76 -13.79 -4.19
N THR A 8 1.60 -14.82 -4.16
CA THR A 8 2.46 -15.19 -5.30
C THR A 8 1.67 -15.71 -6.51
N ASP A 9 0.48 -16.26 -6.29
CA ASP A 9 -0.42 -16.68 -7.37
C ASP A 9 -1.07 -15.45 -8.06
N GLN A 10 -1.40 -14.39 -7.31
CA GLN A 10 -1.95 -13.14 -7.85
C GLN A 10 -0.90 -12.19 -8.44
N PHE A 11 0.33 -12.25 -7.92
CA PHE A 11 1.45 -11.42 -8.38
C PHE A 11 2.60 -12.32 -8.84
N PRO A 12 2.56 -12.85 -10.08
CA PRO A 12 3.57 -13.79 -10.57
C PRO A 12 5.01 -13.26 -10.51
N VAL A 13 5.21 -11.94 -10.56
CA VAL A 13 6.52 -11.31 -10.41
C VAL A 13 7.19 -11.65 -9.07
N LEU A 14 6.41 -11.89 -8.01
CA LEU A 14 6.93 -12.27 -6.70
C LEU A 14 7.53 -13.67 -6.67
N GLN A 15 7.22 -14.52 -7.65
CA GLN A 15 7.84 -15.85 -7.78
C GLN A 15 9.30 -15.77 -8.24
N GLN A 16 9.76 -14.60 -8.70
CA GLN A 16 11.12 -14.35 -9.18
C GLN A 16 12.04 -13.78 -8.08
N LEU A 17 11.53 -13.61 -6.86
CA LEU A 17 12.32 -13.12 -5.73
C LEU A 17 13.43 -14.12 -5.37
N ASP A 18 14.59 -13.57 -5.03
CA ASP A 18 15.69 -14.32 -4.40
C ASP A 18 15.39 -14.59 -2.92
N ASP A 19 16.30 -15.27 -2.23
CA ASP A 19 16.13 -15.62 -0.81
C ASP A 19 15.90 -14.39 0.08
N ALA A 20 16.55 -13.26 -0.24
CA ALA A 20 16.38 -12.02 0.50
C ALA A 20 14.97 -11.43 0.28
N GLY A 21 14.50 -11.40 -0.96
CA GLY A 21 13.15 -10.97 -1.29
C GLY A 21 12.08 -11.86 -0.66
N LEU A 22 12.28 -13.19 -0.67
CA LEU A 22 11.38 -14.14 -0.01
C LEU A 22 11.35 -13.94 1.50
N ALA A 23 12.50 -13.66 2.14
CA ALA A 23 12.56 -13.34 3.55
C ALA A 23 11.80 -12.04 3.89
N ILE A 24 11.87 -11.02 3.04
CA ILE A 24 11.06 -9.80 3.19
C ILE A 24 9.56 -10.13 3.03
N LEU A 25 9.20 -10.86 1.97
CA LEU A 25 7.82 -11.26 1.70
C LEU A 25 7.22 -12.09 2.84
N SER A 26 8.03 -12.92 3.51
CA SER A 26 7.63 -13.72 4.67
C SER A 26 7.09 -12.90 5.85
N ARG A 27 7.45 -11.62 5.91
CA ARG A 27 7.05 -10.66 6.95
C ARG A 27 5.85 -9.81 6.53
N ALA A 28 5.34 -10.00 5.32
CA ALA A 28 4.15 -9.31 4.86
C ALA A 28 2.91 -9.83 5.61
N SER A 29 2.00 -8.90 5.92
CA SER A 29 0.75 -9.21 6.59
C SER A 29 -0.42 -8.86 5.68
N LYS A 30 -1.33 -9.81 5.47
CA LYS A 30 -2.62 -9.53 4.84
C LYS A 30 -3.50 -8.81 5.86
N VAL A 31 -4.12 -7.72 5.44
CA VAL A 31 -5.12 -6.99 6.23
C VAL A 31 -6.42 -6.89 5.43
N GLU A 32 -7.54 -6.97 6.13
CA GLU A 32 -8.88 -6.77 5.57
C GLU A 32 -9.50 -5.57 6.25
N LEU A 33 -9.93 -4.60 5.45
CA LEU A 33 -10.48 -3.34 5.93
C LEU A 33 -11.87 -3.15 5.32
N PRO A 34 -12.87 -2.69 6.09
CA PRO A 34 -14.18 -2.34 5.53
C PRO A 34 -14.05 -1.09 4.65
N ALA A 35 -15.00 -0.89 3.73
CA ALA A 35 -15.08 0.33 2.93
C ALA A 35 -15.12 1.58 3.82
N ASN A 36 -14.53 2.69 3.34
CA ASN A 36 -14.36 3.96 4.05
C ASN A 36 -13.46 3.89 5.29
N GLN A 37 -12.58 2.90 5.37
CA GLN A 37 -11.55 2.80 6.40
C GLN A 37 -10.23 3.44 5.92
N MET A 38 -9.62 4.21 6.82
CA MET A 38 -8.29 4.78 6.60
C MET A 38 -7.22 3.69 6.63
N VAL A 39 -6.39 3.68 5.60
CA VAL A 39 -5.22 2.79 5.45
C VAL A 39 -3.96 3.45 6.03
N PHE A 40 -3.79 4.75 5.79
CA PHE A 40 -2.73 5.60 6.35
C PHE A 40 -3.16 7.07 6.28
N TYR A 41 -2.65 7.90 7.21
CA TYR A 41 -2.91 9.33 7.20
C TYR A 41 -1.72 10.12 6.63
N GLN A 42 -2.01 11.28 6.04
CA GLN A 42 -0.98 12.24 5.66
C GLN A 42 -0.21 12.70 6.91
N GLY A 43 1.12 12.63 6.86
CA GLY A 43 2.01 12.95 7.98
C GLY A 43 2.38 11.76 8.87
N ASP A 44 1.71 10.61 8.73
CA ASP A 44 2.11 9.40 9.47
C ASP A 44 3.48 8.87 9.00
N PRO A 45 4.25 8.19 9.86
CA PRO A 45 5.46 7.50 9.45
C PRO A 45 5.18 6.47 8.34
N CYS A 46 5.85 6.61 7.21
CA CYS A 46 5.80 5.66 6.12
C CYS A 46 6.66 4.43 6.46
N THR A 47 6.01 3.34 6.88
CA THR A 47 6.67 2.14 7.42
C THR A 47 6.29 0.85 6.70
N HIS A 48 5.37 0.92 5.74
CA HIS A 48 4.84 -0.24 5.03
C HIS A 48 4.79 -0.01 3.52
N TYR A 49 5.11 -1.04 2.74
CA TYR A 49 4.86 -1.07 1.31
C TYR A 49 3.48 -1.68 1.07
N ILE A 50 2.58 -0.94 0.42
CA ILE A 50 1.16 -1.31 0.34
C ILE A 50 0.84 -1.85 -1.05
N ILE A 51 0.17 -2.99 -1.09
CA ILE A 51 -0.35 -3.64 -2.31
C ILE A 51 -1.82 -3.97 -2.08
N VAL A 52 -2.67 -3.66 -3.04
CA VAL A 52 -4.10 -4.01 -3.01
C VAL A 52 -4.31 -5.36 -3.68
N VAL A 53 -4.74 -6.36 -2.90
CA VAL A 53 -5.01 -7.72 -3.39
C VAL A 53 -6.44 -7.90 -3.90
N SER A 54 -7.34 -7.00 -3.48
CA SER A 54 -8.74 -6.92 -3.91
C SER A 54 -9.34 -5.62 -3.39
N GLY A 55 -10.29 -5.04 -4.11
CA GLY A 55 -10.90 -3.75 -3.78
C GLY A 55 -10.11 -2.57 -4.35
N VAL A 56 -10.37 -1.38 -3.80
CA VAL A 56 -9.76 -0.12 -4.25
C VAL A 56 -9.36 0.72 -3.03
N VAL A 57 -8.22 1.38 -3.12
CA VAL A 57 -7.80 2.42 -2.16
C VAL A 57 -7.69 3.75 -2.89
N LYS A 58 -8.48 4.73 -2.49
CA LYS A 58 -8.41 6.10 -2.95
C LYS A 58 -7.33 6.85 -2.19
N VAL A 59 -6.45 7.56 -2.91
CA VAL A 59 -5.37 8.37 -2.34
C VAL A 59 -5.68 9.85 -2.51
N LEU A 60 -5.72 10.57 -1.39
CA LEU A 60 -6.11 11.97 -1.29
C LEU A 60 -4.96 12.80 -0.72
N GLY A 61 -4.65 13.94 -1.33
CA GLY A 61 -3.79 14.95 -0.72
C GLY A 61 -4.63 16.04 -0.07
N ARG A 62 -4.20 16.55 1.07
CA ARG A 62 -4.82 17.72 1.72
C ARG A 62 -3.83 18.88 1.77
N ASN A 63 -4.26 20.05 1.29
CA ASN A 63 -3.47 21.27 1.44
C ASN A 63 -3.72 21.94 2.80
N GLU A 64 -2.95 22.99 3.10
CA GLU A 64 -3.02 23.73 4.37
C GLU A 64 -4.41 24.32 4.66
N ASN A 65 -5.20 24.60 3.61
CA ASN A 65 -6.57 25.11 3.73
C ASN A 65 -7.62 24.00 3.91
N GLY A 66 -7.19 22.75 4.07
CA GLY A 66 -8.06 21.59 4.26
C GLY A 66 -8.73 21.07 2.99
N ARG A 67 -8.42 21.64 1.81
CA ARG A 67 -9.00 21.20 0.53
C ARG A 67 -8.41 19.86 0.13
N GLU A 68 -9.29 18.90 -0.12
CA GLU A 68 -8.94 17.57 -0.61
C GLU A 68 -8.72 17.59 -2.12
N LEU A 69 -7.69 16.89 -2.56
CA LEU A 69 -7.39 16.63 -3.95
C LEU A 69 -7.26 15.12 -4.14
N LEU A 70 -8.10 14.54 -4.99
CA LEU A 70 -7.91 13.17 -5.47
C LEU A 70 -6.62 13.10 -6.27
N LEU A 71 -5.65 12.31 -5.79
CA LEU A 71 -4.40 12.09 -6.50
C LEU A 71 -4.56 10.93 -7.48
N TYR A 72 -4.94 9.75 -6.96
CA TYR A 72 -5.14 8.55 -7.77
C TYR A 72 -5.91 7.48 -6.96
N ARG A 73 -6.22 6.37 -7.63
CA ARG A 73 -6.73 5.13 -7.00
C ARG A 73 -5.70 4.03 -7.17
N ILE A 74 -5.51 3.25 -6.11
CA ILE A 74 -4.79 1.98 -6.18
C ILE A 74 -5.86 0.93 -6.47
N GLU A 75 -5.88 0.49 -7.71
CA GLU A 75 -6.79 -0.54 -8.21
C GLU A 75 -6.32 -1.93 -7.75
N ASN A 76 -7.14 -2.95 -8.04
CA ASN A 76 -6.77 -4.34 -7.80
C ASN A 76 -5.40 -4.69 -8.42
N GLN A 77 -4.56 -5.37 -7.65
CA GLN A 77 -3.17 -5.68 -7.99
C GLN A 77 -2.26 -4.46 -8.18
N GLY A 78 -2.72 -3.27 -7.80
CA GLY A 78 -1.91 -2.07 -7.75
C GLY A 78 -1.10 -1.98 -6.46
N SER A 79 0.07 -1.36 -6.55
CA SER A 79 0.83 -0.91 -5.37
C SER A 79 0.63 0.58 -5.14
N CYS A 80 0.82 1.02 -3.89
CA CYS A 80 0.83 2.43 -3.56
C CYS A 80 2.13 3.07 -4.06
N VAL A 81 2.07 3.83 -5.15
CA VAL A 81 3.24 4.52 -5.73
C VAL A 81 3.97 5.37 -4.68
N LEU A 82 3.22 6.06 -3.81
CA LEU A 82 3.80 6.88 -2.74
C LEU A 82 4.63 6.08 -1.74
N THR A 83 4.22 4.86 -1.38
CA THR A 83 4.98 4.03 -0.42
C THR A 83 6.37 3.72 -0.93
N THR A 84 6.58 3.61 -2.25
CA THR A 84 7.91 3.43 -2.82
C THR A 84 8.82 4.61 -2.48
N SER A 85 8.35 5.83 -2.75
CA SER A 85 9.14 7.04 -2.53
C SER A 85 9.34 7.34 -1.04
N CYS A 86 8.29 7.29 -0.22
CA CYS A 86 8.42 7.67 1.19
C CYS A 86 9.22 6.65 2.01
N LEU A 87 9.14 5.35 1.71
CA LEU A 87 9.98 4.36 2.39
C LEU A 87 11.46 4.56 2.07
N LEU A 88 11.79 4.73 0.79
CA LEU A 88 13.18 4.91 0.35
C LEU A 88 13.77 6.24 0.83
N GLY A 89 12.94 7.28 0.89
CA GLY A 89 13.32 8.60 1.40
C GLY A 89 13.30 8.72 2.93
N ALA A 90 12.80 7.70 3.65
CA ALA A 90 12.50 7.79 5.08
C ALA A 90 11.62 9.00 5.45
N GLU A 91 10.66 9.31 4.59
CA GLU A 91 9.73 10.44 4.74
C GLU A 91 8.38 9.99 5.30
N ALA A 92 7.60 10.93 5.82
CA ALA A 92 6.20 10.67 6.17
C ALA A 92 5.34 10.48 4.92
N TYR A 93 4.15 9.89 5.08
CA TYR A 93 3.18 9.83 4.00
C TYR A 93 2.80 11.25 3.54
N PRO A 94 2.94 11.59 2.25
CA PRO A 94 2.61 12.93 1.74
C PRO A 94 1.11 13.11 1.46
N ALA A 95 0.32 12.05 1.66
CA ALA A 95 -1.10 11.97 1.36
C ALA A 95 -1.77 10.95 2.30
N GLU A 96 -3.09 10.87 2.26
CA GLU A 96 -3.90 9.90 3.01
C GLU A 96 -4.53 8.87 2.07
N GLY A 97 -4.70 7.64 2.55
CA GLY A 97 -5.29 6.52 1.80
C GLY A 97 -6.55 6.01 2.48
N ILE A 98 -7.65 5.89 1.75
CA ILE A 98 -8.94 5.40 2.23
C ILE A 98 -9.48 4.30 1.31
N THR A 99 -10.01 3.23 1.89
CA THR A 99 -10.67 2.15 1.14
C THR A 99 -11.99 2.62 0.55
N GLU A 100 -12.33 2.15 -0.66
CA GLU A 100 -13.64 2.32 -1.31
C GLU A 100 -14.47 1.03 -1.27
#